data_AF-A0A7K4B2M1-F1
#
_entry.id   AF-A0A7K4B2M1-F1
#
_cell.length_a   1.000
_cell.length_b   1.000
_cell.length_c   1.000
_cell.angle_alpha   90.00
_cell.angle_beta   90.00
_cell.angle_gamma   90.00
#
_symmetry.space_group_name_H-M   'P 1'
#
loop_
_entity.id
_entity.type
_entity.pdbx_description
1 polymer ?
#
loop_
_entity_poly.entity_id
_entity_poly.type
_entity_poly.pdbx_seq_one_letter_code
_entity_poly.pdbx_strand_id
1 'polypeptide(L)'
;EFLHQPVSDGSRFILDDCEISVIETPGHTPEHVSYIVTHLSSGNEPVALFSGDTLFVGDVGRPDLFPGRARELAGALYDSLHEKIMKLPDHCEVYPAHGAGTFCGRSLSAKRTTTIGYERRFNPALQIRDKMAFIHELTSNMPPSPDHFSRCSDINRRGPALLSSLPPVTGIRPRTVKDLLAKGAYEILDTRRYDAFGSVHIPKSWNISNESNFPTFAGWVIPPDRDILLVVHSPEEISKIVSTLRKVGLDRISGYVEKGATGWALAGNVVDHVHTISVHELDRMLHAGEELMVLDVRTAGEFAGYHIPGSVNIHWPDLRTRCIELPADRQIAVICGTGSRASIACSILKRNGYSNISIVAGGYTGWIAGGLHQV
;
A
#
# COMPACT_ATOMS: atom_id res chain seq x y z
N GLU A 1 15.45 -1.08 -26.27
CA GLU A 1 15.05 -2.44 -25.83
C GLU A 1 16.24 -3.08 -25.15
N PHE A 2 16.01 -3.77 -24.03
CA PHE A 2 17.03 -4.61 -23.40
C PHE A 2 17.14 -5.92 -24.17
N LEU A 3 18.32 -6.54 -24.17
CA LEU A 3 18.44 -7.92 -24.66
C LEU A 3 17.52 -8.80 -23.80
N HIS A 4 16.53 -9.42 -24.43
CA HIS A 4 15.54 -10.25 -23.75
C HIS A 4 15.15 -11.42 -24.64
N GLN A 5 14.62 -12.47 -24.01
CA GLN A 5 13.99 -13.60 -24.68
C GLN A 5 12.50 -13.59 -24.31
N PRO A 6 11.58 -13.40 -25.27
CA PRO A 6 10.16 -13.56 -25.00
C PRO A 6 9.85 -15.02 -24.68
N VAL A 7 8.93 -15.23 -23.74
CA VAL A 7 8.42 -16.56 -23.36
C VAL A 7 6.93 -16.65 -23.66
N SER A 8 6.46 -17.87 -23.86
CA SER A 8 5.06 -18.25 -24.10
C SER A 8 4.75 -19.58 -23.42
N ASP A 9 3.48 -19.96 -23.34
CA ASP A 9 3.09 -21.28 -22.81
C ASP A 9 3.90 -22.42 -23.44
N GLY A 10 4.48 -23.28 -22.59
CA GLY A 10 5.31 -24.40 -23.02
C GLY A 10 6.78 -24.05 -23.31
N SER A 11 7.18 -22.79 -23.22
CA SER A 11 8.61 -22.40 -23.30
C SER A 11 9.40 -23.07 -22.19
N ARG A 12 10.64 -23.47 -22.49
CA ARG A 12 11.55 -24.11 -21.53
C ARG A 12 12.95 -23.55 -21.63
N PHE A 13 13.62 -23.45 -20.49
CA PHE A 13 15.03 -23.11 -20.42
C PHE A 13 15.69 -23.83 -19.25
N ILE A 14 17.00 -24.05 -19.36
CA ILE A 14 17.79 -24.74 -18.36
C ILE A 14 18.71 -23.71 -17.69
N LEU A 15 18.69 -23.68 -16.36
CA LEU A 15 19.66 -22.98 -15.53
C LEU A 15 20.38 -24.04 -14.69
N ASP A 16 21.64 -24.31 -15.01
CA ASP A 16 22.41 -25.41 -14.42
C ASP A 16 21.69 -26.77 -14.51
N ASP A 17 21.24 -27.32 -13.38
CA ASP A 17 20.51 -28.61 -13.29
C ASP A 17 18.99 -28.43 -13.11
N CYS A 18 18.49 -27.20 -13.24
CA CYS A 18 17.07 -26.87 -13.14
C CYS A 18 16.48 -26.63 -14.54
N GLU A 19 15.54 -27.47 -14.96
CA GLU A 19 14.65 -27.15 -16.07
C GLU A 19 13.52 -26.23 -15.56
N ILE A 20 13.35 -25.07 -16.20
CA ILE A 20 12.26 -24.15 -15.93
C ILE A 20 11.28 -24.21 -17.10
N SER A 21 10.05 -24.64 -16.82
CA SER A 21 8.94 -24.66 -17.76
C SER A 21 8.00 -23.49 -17.50
N VAL A 22 7.64 -22.76 -18.54
CA VAL A 22 6.73 -21.62 -18.49
C VAL A 22 5.31 -22.09 -18.79
N ILE A 23 4.36 -21.72 -17.92
CA ILE A 23 2.93 -21.88 -18.17
C ILE A 23 2.24 -20.51 -18.12
N GLU A 24 1.38 -20.23 -19.09
CA GLU A 24 0.51 -19.05 -19.04
C GLU A 24 -0.57 -19.25 -17.99
N THR A 25 -0.66 -18.33 -17.05
CA THR A 25 -1.59 -18.37 -15.92
C THR A 25 -2.35 -17.05 -15.80
N PRO A 26 -3.07 -16.64 -16.87
CA PRO A 26 -3.81 -15.38 -16.86
C PRO A 26 -4.82 -15.37 -15.71
N GLY A 27 -5.00 -14.20 -15.13
CA GLY A 27 -5.93 -14.01 -14.02
C GLY A 27 -5.67 -12.73 -13.26
N HIS A 28 -4.51 -12.65 -12.61
CA HIS A 28 -4.08 -11.40 -11.99
C HIS A 28 -3.80 -10.31 -13.04
N THR A 29 -3.06 -10.69 -14.09
CA THR A 29 -2.88 -9.91 -15.32
C THR A 29 -3.15 -10.80 -16.53
N PRO A 30 -3.49 -10.25 -17.71
CA PRO A 30 -3.79 -11.05 -18.89
C PRO A 30 -2.57 -11.77 -19.46
N GLU A 31 -1.37 -11.23 -19.27
CA GLU A 31 -0.10 -11.80 -19.73
C GLU A 31 0.65 -12.63 -18.67
N HIS A 32 0.03 -12.87 -17.51
CA HIS A 32 0.68 -13.53 -16.38
C HIS A 32 1.19 -14.93 -16.76
N VAL A 33 2.42 -15.25 -16.34
CA VAL A 33 3.02 -16.58 -16.45
C VAL A 33 3.48 -17.08 -15.08
N SER A 34 3.48 -18.39 -14.90
CA SER A 34 4.10 -19.07 -13.77
C SER A 34 5.24 -19.97 -14.24
N TYR A 35 6.22 -20.20 -13.38
CA TYR A 35 7.40 -20.99 -13.69
C TYR A 35 7.41 -22.26 -12.85
N ILE A 36 7.39 -23.41 -13.53
CA ILE A 36 7.54 -24.72 -12.91
C ILE A 36 9.02 -25.11 -12.97
N VAL A 37 9.56 -25.57 -11.86
CA VAL A 37 10.96 -26.01 -11.74
C VAL A 37 11.01 -27.52 -11.57
N THR A 38 11.85 -28.17 -12.38
CA THR A 38 12.21 -29.58 -12.24
C THR A 38 13.71 -29.67 -12.00
N HIS A 39 14.12 -30.34 -10.92
CA HIS A 39 15.52 -30.53 -10.58
C HIS A 39 16.02 -31.85 -11.20
N LEU A 40 16.69 -31.74 -12.36
CA LEU A 40 16.99 -32.87 -13.25
C LEU A 40 17.92 -33.91 -12.62
N SER A 41 18.73 -33.52 -11.63
CA SER A 41 19.62 -34.44 -10.89
C SER A 41 18.88 -35.31 -9.88
N SER A 42 17.68 -34.90 -9.45
CA SER A 42 16.85 -35.62 -8.47
C SER A 42 15.70 -36.40 -9.10
N GLY A 43 15.37 -36.15 -10.37
CA GLY A 43 14.30 -36.82 -11.09
C GLY A 43 13.70 -35.96 -12.19
N ASN A 44 12.52 -36.35 -12.67
CA ASN A 44 11.76 -35.66 -13.71
C ASN A 44 10.43 -35.06 -13.21
N GLU A 45 10.20 -35.07 -11.90
CA GLU A 45 8.98 -34.51 -11.29
C GLU A 45 9.16 -33.02 -10.93
N PRO A 46 8.12 -32.19 -11.11
CA PRO A 46 8.13 -30.79 -10.67
C PRO A 46 8.33 -30.64 -9.16
N VAL A 47 9.36 -29.90 -8.76
CA VAL A 47 9.69 -29.67 -7.34
C VAL A 47 9.16 -28.33 -6.81
N ALA A 48 9.04 -27.32 -7.67
CA ALA A 48 8.59 -25.99 -7.26
C ALA A 48 7.78 -25.27 -8.35
N LEU A 49 6.91 -24.37 -7.91
CA LEU A 49 6.13 -23.43 -8.71
C LEU A 49 6.39 -22.02 -8.21
N PHE A 50 7.00 -21.17 -9.04
CA PHE A 50 6.93 -19.73 -8.86
C PHE A 50 5.61 -19.23 -9.44
N SER A 51 4.60 -19.09 -8.58
CA SER A 51 3.21 -18.82 -8.97
C SER A 51 2.95 -17.36 -9.33
N GLY A 52 3.91 -16.47 -9.09
CA GLY A 52 3.72 -15.03 -9.25
C GLY A 52 2.57 -14.55 -8.36
N ASP A 53 1.64 -13.81 -8.96
CA ASP A 53 0.44 -13.31 -8.30
C ASP A 53 -0.82 -14.10 -8.68
N THR A 54 -0.68 -15.30 -9.27
CA THR A 54 -1.83 -16.18 -9.56
C THR A 54 -2.31 -16.91 -8.31
N LEU A 55 -1.40 -17.57 -7.59
CA LEU A 55 -1.69 -18.34 -6.38
C LEU A 55 -0.81 -17.85 -5.24
N PHE A 56 -1.43 -17.53 -4.10
CA PHE A 56 -0.77 -17.13 -2.86
C PHE A 56 -0.91 -18.22 -1.78
N VAL A 57 -0.27 -18.00 -0.63
CA VAL A 57 -0.51 -18.82 0.55
C VAL A 57 -1.86 -18.43 1.17
N GLY A 58 -2.86 -19.29 0.99
CA GLY A 58 -4.21 -19.12 1.50
C GLY A 58 -5.11 -18.17 0.72
N ASP A 59 -4.67 -17.67 -0.45
CA ASP A 59 -5.45 -16.77 -1.31
C ASP A 59 -5.02 -16.86 -2.78
N VAL A 60 -5.62 -16.05 -3.65
CA VAL A 60 -5.31 -15.95 -5.09
C VAL A 60 -5.19 -14.49 -5.54
N GLY A 61 -4.66 -14.27 -6.74
CA GLY A 61 -4.55 -12.95 -7.35
C GLY A 61 -5.88 -12.23 -7.50
N ARG A 62 -5.89 -10.92 -7.25
CA ARG A 62 -7.04 -10.08 -7.60
C ARG A 62 -7.17 -9.90 -9.13
N PRO A 63 -8.37 -10.05 -9.71
CA PRO A 63 -8.57 -9.91 -11.17
C PRO A 63 -9.04 -8.52 -11.62
N ASP A 64 -9.21 -7.56 -10.70
CA ASP A 64 -9.91 -6.28 -10.92
C ASP A 64 -8.99 -5.08 -11.18
N LEU A 65 -7.68 -5.30 -11.35
CA LEU A 65 -6.72 -4.21 -11.64
C LEU A 65 -6.87 -3.61 -13.05
N PHE A 66 -7.53 -4.34 -13.96
CA PHE A 66 -7.77 -3.89 -15.34
C PHE A 66 -9.24 -3.44 -15.49
N PRO A 67 -9.50 -2.14 -15.70
CA PRO A 67 -10.87 -1.61 -15.81
C PRO A 67 -11.71 -2.36 -16.85
N GLY A 68 -12.91 -2.78 -16.45
CA GLY A 68 -13.87 -3.48 -17.32
C GLY A 68 -13.56 -4.96 -17.59
N ARG A 69 -12.43 -5.50 -17.13
CA ARG A 69 -12.02 -6.89 -17.40
C ARG A 69 -12.10 -7.82 -16.19
N ALA A 70 -12.56 -7.34 -15.04
CA ALA A 70 -12.56 -8.10 -13.78
C ALA A 70 -13.23 -9.48 -13.89
N ARG A 71 -14.39 -9.58 -14.54
CA ARG A 71 -15.10 -10.87 -14.71
C ARG A 71 -14.38 -11.82 -15.67
N GLU A 72 -13.82 -11.29 -16.75
CA GLU A 72 -13.05 -12.05 -17.73
C GLU A 72 -11.80 -12.65 -17.06
N LEU A 73 -11.03 -11.79 -16.37
CA LEU A 73 -9.82 -12.15 -15.66
C LEU A 73 -10.10 -13.10 -14.48
N ALA A 74 -11.21 -12.94 -13.76
CA ALA A 74 -11.61 -13.91 -12.73
C ALA A 74 -11.92 -15.29 -13.33
N GLY A 75 -12.54 -15.33 -14.52
CA GLY A 75 -12.80 -16.57 -15.24
C GLY A 75 -11.50 -17.24 -15.72
N ALA A 76 -10.56 -16.44 -16.25
CA ALA A 76 -9.24 -16.91 -16.65
C ALA A 76 -8.44 -17.43 -15.45
N LEU A 77 -8.51 -16.73 -14.30
CA LEU A 77 -7.87 -17.15 -13.06
C LEU A 77 -8.40 -18.52 -12.60
N TYR A 78 -9.72 -18.72 -12.65
CA TYR A 78 -10.32 -20.01 -12.34
C TYR A 78 -9.74 -21.13 -13.20
N ASP A 79 -9.65 -20.92 -14.51
CA ASP A 79 -9.11 -21.89 -15.46
C ASP A 79 -7.61 -22.14 -15.21
N SER A 80 -6.82 -21.08 -15.00
CA SER A 80 -5.38 -21.19 -14.68
C SER A 80 -5.13 -22.02 -13.42
N LEU A 81 -5.95 -21.83 -12.38
CA LEU A 81 -5.84 -22.58 -11.13
C LEU A 81 -6.24 -24.05 -11.34
N HIS A 82 -7.42 -24.32 -11.89
CA HIS A 82 -7.99 -25.66 -11.92
C HIS A 82 -7.43 -26.53 -13.06
N GLU A 83 -7.16 -25.94 -14.22
CA GLU A 83 -6.73 -26.66 -15.42
C GLU A 83 -5.22 -26.74 -15.59
N LYS A 84 -4.43 -25.94 -14.86
CA LYS A 84 -2.97 -25.97 -14.94
C LYS A 84 -2.33 -26.20 -13.56
N ILE A 85 -2.44 -25.23 -12.66
CA ILE A 85 -1.68 -25.23 -11.39
C ILE A 85 -2.05 -26.43 -10.50
N MET A 86 -3.35 -26.75 -10.36
CA MET A 86 -3.80 -27.85 -9.50
C MET A 86 -3.48 -29.25 -10.05
N LYS A 87 -3.03 -29.37 -11.30
CA LYS A 87 -2.55 -30.64 -11.90
C LYS A 87 -1.12 -30.98 -11.49
N LEU A 88 -0.40 -30.07 -10.83
CA LEU A 88 0.93 -30.32 -10.29
C LEU A 88 0.90 -31.29 -9.10
N PRO A 89 2.01 -32.00 -8.82
CA PRO A 89 2.10 -32.90 -7.68
C PRO A 89 1.94 -32.17 -6.33
N ASP A 90 1.36 -32.85 -5.35
CA ASP A 90 1.05 -32.27 -4.03
C ASP A 90 2.27 -31.78 -3.25
N HIS A 91 3.42 -32.41 -3.50
CA HIS A 91 4.69 -32.07 -2.87
C HIS A 91 5.35 -30.83 -3.47
N CYS A 92 4.89 -30.37 -4.64
CA CYS A 92 5.45 -29.21 -5.32
C CYS A 92 5.28 -27.97 -4.43
N GLU A 93 6.40 -27.32 -4.11
CA GLU A 93 6.42 -26.12 -3.29
C GLU A 93 5.94 -24.92 -4.10
N VAL A 94 5.21 -24.01 -3.46
CA VAL A 94 4.67 -22.81 -4.09
C VAL A 94 5.35 -21.57 -3.51
N TYR A 95 5.92 -20.80 -4.42
CA TYR A 95 6.67 -19.57 -4.18
C TYR A 95 5.94 -18.38 -4.84
N PRO A 96 5.00 -17.73 -4.12
CA PRO A 96 4.32 -16.55 -4.63
C PRO A 96 5.23 -15.32 -4.69
N ALA A 97 4.85 -14.33 -5.49
CA ALA A 97 5.56 -13.04 -5.56
C ALA A 97 5.22 -12.11 -4.38
N HIS A 98 4.10 -12.32 -3.69
CA HIS A 98 3.68 -11.54 -2.53
C HIS A 98 3.21 -12.40 -1.33
N GLY A 99 3.18 -11.77 -0.14
CA GLY A 99 2.68 -12.35 1.12
C GLY A 99 1.89 -11.31 1.95
N ALA A 100 1.63 -11.60 3.23
CA ALA A 100 0.84 -10.74 4.12
C ALA A 100 1.17 -9.23 4.01
N GLY A 101 0.12 -8.41 3.89
CA GLY A 101 0.21 -6.95 3.84
C GLY A 101 0.20 -6.33 2.43
N THR A 102 0.25 -7.14 1.36
CA THR A 102 0.04 -6.62 0.00
C THR A 102 -1.43 -6.28 -0.29
N PHE A 103 -1.65 -5.38 -1.25
CA PHE A 103 -2.97 -5.07 -1.81
C PHE A 103 -3.29 -5.89 -3.08
N CYS A 104 -2.41 -6.84 -3.46
CA CYS A 104 -2.60 -7.73 -4.62
C CYS A 104 -3.51 -8.94 -4.34
N GLY A 105 -3.86 -9.20 -3.08
CA GLY A 105 -4.82 -10.24 -2.66
C GLY A 105 -5.69 -9.76 -1.51
N ARG A 106 -6.68 -10.57 -1.10
CA ARG A 106 -7.69 -10.20 -0.08
C ARG A 106 -7.20 -10.46 1.35
N SER A 107 -6.52 -11.59 1.59
CA SER A 107 -6.16 -12.05 2.93
C SER A 107 -4.96 -13.01 2.89
N LEU A 108 -3.79 -12.49 2.50
CA LEU A 108 -2.58 -13.31 2.42
C LEU A 108 -2.06 -13.71 3.81
N SER A 109 -1.65 -14.98 3.93
CA SER A 109 -0.99 -15.51 5.13
C SER A 109 0.38 -14.88 5.37
N ALA A 110 0.81 -14.85 6.64
CA ALA A 110 2.17 -14.47 7.03
C ALA A 110 3.21 -15.52 6.62
N LYS A 111 2.77 -16.76 6.34
CA LYS A 111 3.65 -17.83 5.84
C LYS A 111 4.08 -17.49 4.40
N ARG A 112 5.38 -17.62 4.11
CA ARG A 112 5.99 -17.21 2.84
C ARG A 112 5.84 -18.21 1.70
N THR A 113 5.71 -19.49 2.03
CA THR A 113 5.63 -20.59 1.06
C THR A 113 4.59 -21.62 1.50
N THR A 114 4.14 -22.44 0.55
CA THR A 114 3.14 -23.49 0.77
C THR A 114 3.39 -24.64 -0.20
N THR A 115 2.48 -25.60 -0.31
CA THR A 115 2.54 -26.65 -1.34
C THR A 115 1.23 -26.72 -2.11
N ILE A 116 1.29 -27.26 -3.33
CA ILE A 116 0.10 -27.50 -4.14
C ILE A 116 -0.94 -28.34 -3.37
N GLY A 117 -0.50 -29.39 -2.68
CA GLY A 117 -1.39 -30.26 -1.91
C GLY A 117 -2.07 -29.53 -0.74
N TYR A 118 -1.37 -28.61 -0.07
CA TYR A 118 -1.95 -27.82 1.02
C TYR A 118 -2.97 -26.82 0.48
N GLU A 119 -2.62 -26.03 -0.54
CA GLU A 119 -3.54 -25.04 -1.10
C GLU A 119 -4.78 -25.70 -1.70
N ARG A 120 -4.63 -26.83 -2.41
CA ARG A 120 -5.79 -27.57 -2.96
C ARG A 120 -6.81 -27.94 -1.88
N ARG A 121 -6.36 -28.25 -0.67
CA ARG A 121 -7.22 -28.68 0.44
C ARG A 121 -7.79 -27.54 1.26
N PHE A 122 -7.05 -26.44 1.40
CA PHE A 122 -7.36 -25.43 2.43
C PHE A 122 -7.48 -24.01 1.91
N ASN A 123 -7.06 -23.71 0.68
CA ASN A 123 -7.24 -22.39 0.09
C ASN A 123 -8.73 -22.15 -0.17
N PRO A 124 -9.37 -21.13 0.44
CA PRO A 124 -10.80 -20.90 0.30
C PRO A 124 -11.26 -20.69 -1.14
N ALA A 125 -10.45 -19.99 -1.96
CA ALA A 125 -10.78 -19.73 -3.36
C ALA A 125 -10.82 -21.03 -4.17
N LEU A 126 -9.94 -21.99 -3.85
CA LEU A 126 -9.91 -23.32 -4.49
C LEU A 126 -11.03 -24.26 -4.02
N GLN A 127 -11.78 -23.89 -2.97
CA GLN A 127 -12.95 -24.66 -2.53
C GLN A 127 -14.22 -24.28 -3.31
N ILE A 128 -14.22 -23.17 -4.04
CA ILE A 128 -15.37 -22.72 -4.84
C ILE A 128 -15.36 -23.47 -6.18
N ARG A 129 -16.16 -24.54 -6.27
CA ARG A 129 -16.19 -25.44 -7.44
C ARG A 129 -16.99 -24.91 -8.63
N ASP A 130 -17.91 -23.99 -8.40
CA ASP A 130 -18.68 -23.36 -9.47
C ASP A 130 -17.95 -22.11 -9.97
N LYS A 131 -17.66 -22.07 -11.28
CA LYS A 131 -16.90 -20.97 -11.89
C LYS A 131 -17.63 -19.63 -11.76
N MET A 132 -18.96 -19.62 -11.84
CA MET A 132 -19.73 -18.37 -11.73
C MET A 132 -19.74 -17.82 -10.30
N ALA A 133 -19.84 -18.70 -9.30
CA ALA A 133 -19.68 -18.37 -7.89
C ALA A 133 -18.27 -17.84 -7.60
N PHE A 134 -17.22 -18.46 -8.17
CA PHE A 134 -15.85 -17.99 -8.03
C PHE A 134 -15.65 -16.59 -8.62
N ILE A 135 -16.17 -16.34 -9.83
CA ILE A 135 -16.14 -15.02 -10.46
C ILE A 135 -16.86 -14.00 -9.59
N HIS A 136 -18.04 -14.33 -9.08
CA HIS A 136 -18.80 -13.43 -8.22
C HIS A 136 -18.02 -13.08 -6.95
N GLU A 137 -17.44 -14.09 -6.28
CA GLU A 137 -16.67 -13.90 -5.04
C GLU A 137 -15.42 -13.03 -5.25
N LEU A 138 -14.67 -13.22 -6.35
CA LEU A 138 -13.45 -12.45 -6.63
C LEU A 138 -13.69 -11.10 -7.31
N THR A 139 -14.94 -10.76 -7.62
CA THR A 139 -15.32 -9.45 -8.17
C THR A 139 -16.19 -8.63 -7.21
N SER A 140 -16.44 -9.14 -6.01
CA SER A 140 -17.25 -8.50 -4.99
C SER A 140 -16.39 -8.08 -3.79
N ASN A 141 -16.63 -6.89 -3.24
CA ASN A 141 -15.98 -6.38 -2.03
C ASN A 141 -14.44 -6.41 -2.05
N MET A 142 -13.83 -6.18 -3.22
CA MET A 142 -12.38 -6.13 -3.34
C MET A 142 -11.79 -4.92 -2.61
N PRO A 143 -10.62 -5.08 -1.95
CA PRO A 143 -9.93 -3.96 -1.33
C PRO A 143 -9.66 -2.85 -2.35
N PRO A 144 -9.68 -1.57 -1.94
CA PRO A 144 -9.35 -0.48 -2.85
C PRO A 144 -7.97 -0.70 -3.50
N SER A 145 -7.87 -0.42 -4.79
CA SER A 145 -6.61 -0.52 -5.53
C SER A 145 -5.85 0.81 -5.46
N PRO A 146 -4.55 0.81 -5.10
CA PRO A 146 -3.71 1.97 -5.27
C PRO A 146 -3.65 2.42 -6.73
N ASP A 147 -3.78 3.72 -6.98
CA ASP A 147 -3.77 4.29 -8.34
C ASP A 147 -2.41 4.11 -9.05
N HIS A 148 -1.31 4.13 -8.30
CA HIS A 148 0.04 3.98 -8.84
C HIS A 148 0.35 2.63 -9.46
N PHE A 149 -0.47 1.60 -9.25
CA PHE A 149 -0.25 0.30 -9.87
C PHE A 149 -0.20 0.42 -11.39
N SER A 150 -1.14 1.18 -11.98
CA SER A 150 -1.16 1.50 -13.42
C SER A 150 0.14 2.16 -13.89
N ARG A 151 0.61 3.17 -13.15
CA ARG A 151 1.88 3.87 -13.43
C ARG A 151 3.08 2.92 -13.34
N CYS A 152 3.14 2.07 -12.33
CA CYS A 152 4.21 1.09 -12.18
C CYS A 152 4.21 0.08 -13.34
N SER A 153 3.04 -0.42 -13.75
CA SER A 153 2.93 -1.29 -14.93
C SER A 153 3.44 -0.60 -16.21
N ASP A 154 3.10 0.67 -16.42
CA ASP A 154 3.60 1.44 -17.56
C ASP A 154 5.11 1.74 -17.52
N ILE A 155 5.67 1.92 -16.32
CA ILE A 155 7.13 2.06 -16.12
C ILE A 155 7.82 0.72 -16.43
N ASN A 156 7.31 -0.39 -15.89
CA ASN A 156 7.87 -1.72 -16.09
C ASN A 156 7.84 -2.13 -17.57
N ARG A 157 6.74 -1.82 -18.27
CA ARG A 157 6.58 -2.09 -19.70
C ARG A 157 7.55 -1.30 -20.58
N ARG A 158 7.82 -0.03 -20.25
CA ARG A 158 8.76 0.82 -21.01
C ARG A 158 10.23 0.56 -20.65
N GLY A 159 10.48 -0.02 -19.48
CA GLY A 159 11.79 -0.11 -18.87
C GLY A 159 12.03 1.05 -17.89
N PRO A 160 12.27 0.78 -16.59
CA PRO A 160 12.52 1.82 -15.61
C PRO A 160 13.87 2.51 -15.83
N ALA A 161 14.01 3.73 -15.29
CA ALA A 161 15.30 4.40 -15.20
C ALA A 161 16.27 3.58 -14.33
N LEU A 162 17.55 3.54 -14.72
CA LEU A 162 18.56 2.86 -13.94
C LEU A 162 18.82 3.64 -12.65
N LEU A 163 18.90 2.96 -11.51
CA LEU A 163 19.21 3.59 -10.22
C LEU A 163 20.54 4.37 -10.24
N SER A 164 21.52 3.91 -11.02
CA SER A 164 22.81 4.56 -11.22
C SER A 164 22.72 5.88 -12.01
N SER A 165 21.63 6.10 -12.73
CA SER A 165 21.37 7.35 -13.47
C SER A 165 20.66 8.41 -12.63
N LEU A 166 20.12 8.03 -11.45
CA LEU A 166 19.39 8.94 -10.59
C LEU A 166 20.34 9.77 -9.71
N PRO A 167 20.04 11.05 -9.45
CA PRO A 167 20.89 11.91 -8.65
C PRO A 167 21.01 11.40 -7.19
N PRO A 168 22.15 11.69 -6.53
CA PRO A 168 22.30 11.40 -5.11
C PRO A 168 21.39 12.31 -4.28
N VAL A 169 20.87 11.76 -3.18
CA VAL A 169 20.01 12.50 -2.25
C VAL A 169 20.87 13.08 -1.14
N THR A 170 20.93 14.41 -1.05
CA THR A 170 21.79 15.14 -0.10
C THR A 170 21.00 16.07 0.82
N GLY A 171 21.65 16.53 1.89
CA GLY A 171 21.07 17.45 2.85
C GLY A 171 20.96 18.85 2.26
N ILE A 172 19.81 19.48 2.47
CA ILE A 172 19.51 20.84 2.03
C ILE A 172 19.19 21.70 3.24
N ARG A 173 19.86 22.85 3.35
CA ARG A 173 19.62 23.83 4.40
C ARG A 173 18.15 24.31 4.37
N PRO A 174 17.51 24.50 5.54
CA PRO A 174 16.11 24.92 5.61
C PRO A 174 15.76 26.19 4.81
N ARG A 175 16.68 27.16 4.74
CA ARG A 175 16.48 28.37 3.93
C ARG A 175 16.33 28.05 2.44
N THR A 176 17.20 27.20 1.90
CA THR A 176 17.12 26.75 0.51
C THR A 176 15.86 25.94 0.26
N VAL A 177 15.48 25.05 1.19
CA VAL A 177 14.21 24.31 1.11
C VAL A 177 13.02 25.25 0.99
N LYS A 178 12.97 26.31 1.80
CA LYS A 178 11.91 27.32 1.74
C LYS A 178 11.83 28.00 0.37
N ASP A 179 12.97 28.39 -0.19
CA ASP A 179 13.04 29.00 -1.52
C ASP A 179 12.60 28.04 -2.63
N LEU A 180 12.90 26.73 -2.49
CA LEU A 180 12.42 25.69 -3.42
C LEU A 180 10.90 25.52 -3.32
N LEU A 181 10.34 25.47 -2.11
CA LEU A 181 8.89 25.34 -1.91
C LEU A 181 8.10 26.53 -2.44
N ALA A 182 8.65 27.75 -2.33
CA ALA A 182 8.04 28.95 -2.88
C ALA A 182 7.88 28.92 -4.42
N LYS A 183 8.68 28.12 -5.13
CA LYS A 183 8.56 27.91 -6.58
C LYS A 183 7.37 27.02 -6.96
N GLY A 184 6.77 26.33 -5.99
CA GLY A 184 5.60 25.48 -6.19
C GLY A 184 5.86 24.15 -6.93
N ALA A 185 7.10 23.81 -7.25
CA ALA A 185 7.46 22.57 -7.96
C ALA A 185 7.79 21.38 -7.02
N TYR A 186 7.87 21.63 -5.72
CA TYR A 186 8.34 20.66 -4.72
C TYR A 186 7.23 20.25 -3.75
N GLU A 187 7.26 18.98 -3.38
CA GLU A 187 6.45 18.39 -2.32
C GLU A 187 7.34 18.09 -1.11
N ILE A 188 6.81 18.30 0.11
CA ILE A 188 7.47 17.86 1.34
C ILE A 188 6.81 16.57 1.79
N LEU A 189 7.61 15.51 1.93
CA LEU A 189 7.20 14.25 2.51
C LEU A 189 7.86 14.07 3.88
N ASP A 190 7.06 14.19 4.92
CA ASP A 190 7.46 13.93 6.30
C ASP A 190 7.22 12.46 6.66
N THR A 191 8.32 11.76 6.87
CA THR A 191 8.34 10.31 7.11
C THR A 191 8.34 9.94 8.59
N ARG A 192 8.26 10.94 9.48
CA ARG A 192 8.19 10.75 10.92
C ARG A 192 6.82 10.19 11.33
N ARG A 193 6.77 9.58 12.50
CA ARG A 193 5.54 9.08 13.13
C ARG A 193 4.59 10.21 13.49
N TYR A 194 3.31 9.87 13.67
CA TYR A 194 2.24 10.84 13.86
C TYR A 194 2.39 11.69 15.14
N ASP A 195 3.05 11.17 16.17
CA ASP A 195 3.37 11.86 17.42
C ASP A 195 4.38 13.01 17.18
N ALA A 196 5.45 12.72 16.44
CA ALA A 196 6.45 13.72 16.05
C ALA A 196 5.89 14.73 15.02
N PHE A 197 5.10 14.25 14.06
CA PHE A 197 4.47 15.10 13.04
C PHE A 197 3.40 16.02 13.64
N GLY A 198 2.50 15.46 14.45
CA GLY A 198 1.41 16.19 15.10
C GLY A 198 1.91 17.32 15.99
N SER A 199 3.08 17.14 16.63
CA SER A 199 3.69 18.17 17.48
C SER A 199 4.17 19.39 16.67
N VAL A 200 5.07 19.17 15.70
CA VAL A 200 5.66 20.23 14.87
C VAL A 200 6.05 19.65 13.51
N HIS A 201 5.57 20.28 12.43
CA HIS A 201 5.93 19.92 11.07
C HIS A 201 6.03 21.15 10.14
N ILE A 202 6.55 20.92 8.94
CA ILE A 202 6.61 21.93 7.88
C ILE A 202 5.21 22.08 7.27
N PRO A 203 4.63 23.29 7.18
CA PRO A 203 3.28 23.49 6.65
C PRO A 203 3.07 22.85 5.29
N LYS A 204 1.87 22.31 5.06
CA LYS A 204 1.47 21.60 3.83
C LYS A 204 2.28 20.33 3.52
N SER A 205 3.08 19.79 4.43
CA SER A 205 3.75 18.50 4.18
C SER A 205 2.75 17.33 4.14
N TRP A 206 3.07 16.31 3.37
CA TRP A 206 2.46 14.99 3.48
C TRP A 206 3.07 14.28 4.68
N ASN A 207 2.27 13.62 5.50
CA ASN A 207 2.81 12.72 6.54
C ASN A 207 2.53 11.27 6.19
N ILE A 208 3.57 10.49 5.94
CA ILE A 208 3.47 9.05 5.74
C ILE A 208 4.65 8.41 6.47
N SER A 209 4.38 7.83 7.65
CA SER A 209 5.42 7.24 8.49
C SER A 209 6.19 6.16 7.73
N ASN A 210 7.51 6.07 7.94
CA ASN A 210 8.39 5.04 7.40
C ASN A 210 8.16 3.66 8.09
N GLU A 211 6.91 3.21 8.12
CA GLU A 211 6.45 1.92 8.65
C GLU A 211 6.13 0.96 7.49
N SER A 212 5.63 -0.26 7.78
CA SER A 212 5.56 -1.37 6.82
C SER A 212 4.91 -1.04 5.47
N ASN A 213 3.84 -0.24 5.44
CA ASN A 213 3.11 0.12 4.22
C ASN A 213 3.52 1.47 3.59
N PHE A 214 4.61 2.08 4.09
CA PHE A 214 5.16 3.33 3.56
C PHE A 214 5.24 3.41 2.03
N PRO A 215 5.84 2.45 1.29
CA PRO A 215 5.96 2.53 -0.16
C PRO A 215 4.60 2.65 -0.84
N THR A 216 3.68 1.75 -0.49
CA THR A 216 2.36 1.70 -1.12
C THR A 216 1.57 2.98 -0.84
N PHE A 217 1.59 3.47 0.40
CA PHE A 217 0.89 4.70 0.77
C PHE A 217 1.48 5.92 0.06
N ALA A 218 2.82 6.03 0.01
CA ALA A 218 3.48 7.10 -0.72
C ALA A 218 3.15 7.05 -2.21
N GLY A 219 3.27 5.87 -2.84
CA GLY A 219 2.92 5.65 -4.23
C GLY A 219 1.49 6.10 -4.54
N TRP A 220 0.55 5.85 -3.63
CA TRP A 220 -0.87 6.15 -3.81
C TRP A 220 -1.19 7.64 -3.81
N VAL A 221 -0.60 8.45 -2.93
CA VAL A 221 -1.05 9.85 -2.78
C VAL A 221 -0.05 10.90 -3.23
N ILE A 222 1.24 10.58 -3.30
CA ILE A 222 2.26 11.55 -3.66
C ILE A 222 2.28 11.73 -5.19
N PRO A 223 2.13 12.97 -5.70
CA PRO A 223 2.23 13.23 -7.14
C PRO A 223 3.60 12.84 -7.70
N PRO A 224 3.68 11.94 -8.70
CA PRO A 224 4.95 11.40 -9.20
C PRO A 224 5.73 12.40 -10.09
N ASP A 225 5.05 13.44 -10.59
CA ASP A 225 5.59 14.50 -11.43
C ASP A 225 6.21 15.65 -10.61
N ARG A 226 6.19 15.57 -9.28
CA ARG A 226 6.75 16.59 -8.39
C ARG A 226 8.07 16.15 -7.80
N ASP A 227 8.94 17.13 -7.54
CA ASP A 227 10.20 16.88 -6.84
C ASP A 227 9.95 16.75 -5.33
N ILE A 228 10.46 15.69 -4.72
CA ILE A 228 10.20 15.34 -3.33
C ILE A 228 11.38 15.78 -2.46
N LEU A 229 11.07 16.53 -1.40
CA LEU A 229 11.98 16.89 -0.32
C LEU A 229 11.57 16.13 0.95
N LEU A 230 12.50 15.37 1.52
CA LEU A 230 12.21 14.50 2.66
C LEU A 230 12.41 15.24 3.99
N VAL A 231 11.51 14.98 4.94
CA VAL A 231 11.75 15.19 6.37
C VAL A 231 11.82 13.81 7.02
N VAL A 232 12.97 13.50 7.62
CA VAL A 232 13.26 12.19 8.23
C VAL A 232 13.50 12.35 9.72
N HIS A 233 13.32 11.27 10.48
CA HIS A 233 13.69 11.28 11.90
C HIS A 233 15.20 11.35 12.06
N SER A 234 15.92 10.54 11.27
CA SER A 234 17.39 10.45 11.31
C SER A 234 17.99 10.28 9.91
N PRO A 235 19.15 10.87 9.60
CA PRO A 235 19.79 10.75 8.28
C PRO A 235 20.10 9.31 7.84
N GLU A 236 20.30 8.40 8.78
CA GLU A 236 20.59 6.97 8.52
C GLU A 236 19.43 6.27 7.82
N GLU A 237 18.20 6.78 7.94
CA GLU A 237 17.00 6.21 7.31
C GLU A 237 16.91 6.54 5.81
N ILE A 238 17.63 7.56 5.33
CA ILE A 238 17.46 8.14 3.99
C ILE A 238 17.66 7.08 2.91
N SER A 239 18.73 6.30 2.98
CA SER A 239 19.03 5.27 1.95
C SER A 239 17.87 4.26 1.81
N LYS A 240 17.30 3.83 2.94
CA LYS A 240 16.17 2.90 2.98
C LYS A 240 14.89 3.54 2.44
N ILE A 241 14.58 4.76 2.87
CA ILE A 241 13.40 5.52 2.42
C ILE A 241 13.46 5.74 0.91
N VAL A 242 14.60 6.22 0.40
CA VAL A 242 14.84 6.49 -1.02
C VAL A 242 14.69 5.22 -1.85
N SER A 243 15.32 4.11 -1.43
CA SER A 243 15.16 2.82 -2.09
C SER A 243 13.69 2.38 -2.15
N THR A 244 12.94 2.61 -1.08
CA THR A 244 11.54 2.20 -0.95
C THR A 244 10.59 3.04 -1.80
N LEU A 245 10.79 4.36 -1.88
CA LEU A 245 10.04 5.24 -2.77
C LEU A 245 10.28 4.92 -4.26
N ARG A 246 11.54 4.63 -4.62
CA ARG A 246 11.90 4.23 -6.00
C ARG A 246 11.24 2.90 -6.41
N LYS A 247 11.03 1.96 -5.47
CA LYS A 247 10.30 0.70 -5.76
C LYS A 247 8.86 0.91 -6.20
N VAL A 248 8.24 2.04 -5.82
CA VAL A 248 6.91 2.43 -6.29
C VAL A 248 6.97 3.51 -7.37
N GLY A 249 8.14 3.73 -8.00
CA GLY A 249 8.34 4.68 -9.10
C GLY A 249 8.25 6.15 -8.70
N LEU A 250 8.53 6.49 -7.43
CA LEU A 250 8.75 7.86 -6.98
C LEU A 250 10.26 8.17 -7.01
N ASP A 251 10.77 8.48 -8.20
CA ASP A 251 12.22 8.60 -8.44
C ASP A 251 12.77 10.02 -8.19
N ARG A 252 11.91 11.05 -8.25
CA ARG A 252 12.27 12.48 -8.19
C ARG A 252 12.52 12.97 -6.76
N ILE A 253 13.45 12.34 -6.06
CA ILE A 253 13.82 12.71 -4.69
C ILE A 253 14.99 13.69 -4.75
N SER A 254 14.73 14.97 -4.48
CA SER A 254 15.70 16.06 -4.66
C SER A 254 16.65 16.26 -3.49
N GLY A 255 16.28 15.78 -2.29
CA GLY A 255 17.08 15.97 -1.08
C GLY A 255 16.26 15.78 0.19
N TYR A 256 16.87 16.07 1.33
CA TYR A 256 16.21 16.08 2.63
C TYR A 256 16.50 17.37 3.40
N VAL A 257 15.60 17.77 4.29
CA VAL A 257 15.78 18.96 5.12
C VAL A 257 16.84 18.66 6.19
N GLU A 258 17.95 19.41 6.21
CA GLU A 258 18.98 19.27 7.24
C GLU A 258 18.37 19.47 8.64
N LYS A 259 18.63 18.52 9.54
CA LYS A 259 18.07 18.47 10.90
C LYS A 259 16.53 18.40 10.95
N GLY A 260 15.88 18.01 9.85
CA GLY A 260 14.44 17.77 9.76
C GLY A 260 13.58 18.98 10.15
N ALA A 261 12.41 18.71 10.74
CA ALA A 261 11.49 19.75 11.21
C ALA A 261 12.09 20.64 12.31
N THR A 262 12.97 20.10 13.15
CA THR A 262 13.70 20.89 14.16
C THR A 262 14.63 21.90 13.49
N GLY A 263 15.38 21.49 12.47
CA GLY A 263 16.21 22.39 11.66
C GLY A 263 15.38 23.49 11.00
N TRP A 264 14.21 23.12 10.48
CA TRP A 264 13.26 24.08 9.91
C TRP A 264 12.80 25.13 10.94
N ALA A 265 12.42 24.70 12.15
CA ALA A 265 12.00 25.59 13.23
C ALA A 265 13.15 26.48 13.73
N LEU A 266 14.35 25.92 13.92
CA LEU A 266 15.54 26.67 14.33
C LEU A 266 15.95 27.75 13.33
N ALA A 267 15.60 27.59 12.05
CA ALA A 267 15.80 28.60 11.02
C ALA A 267 14.77 29.74 11.06
N GLY A 268 13.86 29.76 12.04
CA GLY A 268 12.83 30.79 12.21
C GLY A 268 11.70 30.71 11.18
N ASN A 269 11.51 29.54 10.55
CA ASN A 269 10.43 29.35 9.59
C ASN A 269 9.09 29.02 10.28
N VAL A 270 8.00 29.35 9.60
CA VAL A 270 6.65 28.99 10.05
C VAL A 270 6.53 27.47 10.13
N VAL A 271 6.01 27.00 11.25
CA VAL A 271 5.67 25.59 11.50
C VAL A 271 4.16 25.43 11.60
N ASP A 272 3.70 24.19 11.46
CA ASP A 272 2.31 23.80 11.69
C ASP A 272 2.29 22.59 12.64
N HIS A 273 1.10 22.27 13.15
CA HIS A 273 0.86 21.17 14.08
C HIS A 273 -0.56 20.60 13.89
N VAL A 274 -0.77 19.37 14.32
CA VAL A 274 -2.09 18.72 14.39
C VAL A 274 -2.26 18.19 15.80
N HIS A 275 -3.33 18.62 16.49
CA HIS A 275 -3.61 18.13 17.83
C HIS A 275 -3.71 16.61 17.84
N THR A 276 -3.06 15.99 18.80
CA THR A 276 -3.18 14.55 19.03
C THR A 276 -3.95 14.37 20.32
N ILE A 277 -5.11 13.72 20.23
CA ILE A 277 -5.98 13.44 21.38
C ILE A 277 -5.99 11.94 21.65
N SER A 278 -6.10 11.57 22.91
CA SER A 278 -6.32 10.19 23.33
C SER A 278 -7.76 9.74 23.07
N VAL A 279 -7.97 8.43 23.05
CA VAL A 279 -9.32 7.85 22.96
C VAL A 279 -10.23 8.26 24.12
N HIS A 280 -9.66 8.47 25.31
CA HIS A 280 -10.40 8.94 26.48
C HIS A 280 -10.79 10.42 26.39
N GLU A 281 -9.97 11.25 25.75
CA GLU A 281 -10.35 12.63 25.44
C GLU A 281 -11.50 12.65 24.45
N LEU A 282 -11.41 11.89 23.35
CA LEU A 282 -12.48 11.77 22.39
C LEU A 282 -13.79 11.30 23.05
N ASP A 283 -13.73 10.27 23.87
CA ASP A 283 -14.90 9.74 24.60
C ASP A 283 -15.54 10.80 25.51
N ARG A 284 -14.73 11.56 26.26
CA ARG A 284 -15.24 12.66 27.09
C ARG A 284 -15.91 13.74 26.26
N MET A 285 -15.31 14.13 25.14
CA MET A 285 -15.87 15.17 24.25
C MET A 285 -17.21 14.72 23.65
N LEU A 286 -17.32 13.45 23.26
CA LEU A 286 -18.56 12.85 22.77
C LEU A 286 -19.65 12.85 23.86
N HIS A 287 -19.33 12.44 25.10
CA HIS A 287 -20.27 12.44 26.22
C HIS A 287 -20.67 13.85 26.69
N ALA A 288 -19.77 14.82 26.56
CA ALA A 288 -20.05 16.22 26.87
C ALA A 288 -20.95 16.89 25.82
N GLY A 289 -21.24 16.21 24.69
CA GLY A 289 -22.03 16.76 23.60
C GLY A 289 -21.30 17.89 22.85
N GLU A 290 -19.96 17.87 22.84
CA GLU A 290 -19.18 18.83 22.07
C GLU A 290 -19.46 18.70 20.57
N GLU A 291 -19.50 19.83 19.87
CA GLU A 291 -19.83 19.87 18.45
C GLU A 291 -18.65 19.43 17.56
N LEU A 292 -18.36 18.12 17.57
CA LEU A 292 -17.30 17.51 16.76
C LEU A 292 -17.85 16.46 15.80
N MET A 293 -17.09 16.19 14.73
CA MET A 293 -17.31 15.07 13.82
C MET A 293 -16.20 14.03 14.01
N VAL A 294 -16.58 12.76 14.17
CA VAL A 294 -15.62 11.66 14.10
C VAL A 294 -15.49 11.19 12.66
N LEU A 295 -14.30 11.31 12.08
CA LEU A 295 -13.99 10.85 10.73
C LEU A 295 -13.18 9.56 10.81
N ASP A 296 -13.79 8.43 10.44
CA ASP A 296 -13.10 7.15 10.32
C ASP A 296 -12.51 6.99 8.92
N VAL A 297 -11.19 6.90 8.84
CA VAL A 297 -10.46 6.83 7.57
C VAL A 297 -10.00 5.43 7.18
N ARG A 298 -10.53 4.40 7.84
CA ARG A 298 -10.35 2.99 7.46
C ARG A 298 -11.11 2.65 6.18
N THR A 299 -10.84 1.47 5.63
CA THR A 299 -11.62 0.93 4.51
C THR A 299 -13.08 0.71 4.89
N ALA A 300 -13.99 0.72 3.92
CA ALA A 300 -15.41 0.45 4.16
C ALA A 300 -15.66 -0.91 4.82
N GLY A 301 -14.85 -1.93 4.51
CA GLY A 301 -14.93 -3.25 5.14
C GLY A 301 -14.53 -3.23 6.62
N GLU A 302 -13.45 -2.53 6.98
CA GLU A 302 -13.07 -2.32 8.39
C GLU A 302 -14.16 -1.55 9.16
N PHE A 303 -14.78 -0.55 8.53
CA PHE A 303 -15.82 0.28 9.13
C PHE A 303 -17.13 -0.49 9.33
N ALA A 304 -17.57 -1.25 8.33
CA ALA A 304 -18.81 -2.04 8.38
C ALA A 304 -18.81 -3.11 9.48
N GLY A 305 -17.63 -3.63 9.84
CA GLY A 305 -17.48 -4.55 10.96
C GLY A 305 -17.75 -3.87 12.30
N TYR A 306 -16.92 -2.90 12.68
CA TYR A 306 -17.05 -2.18 13.94
C TYR A 306 -16.51 -0.76 13.81
N HIS A 307 -17.25 0.24 14.31
CA HIS A 307 -16.90 1.66 14.29
C HIS A 307 -17.49 2.39 15.50
N ILE A 308 -17.11 3.66 15.69
CA ILE A 308 -17.70 4.54 16.71
C ILE A 308 -19.06 5.04 16.19
N PRO A 309 -20.17 4.88 16.93
CA PRO A 309 -21.48 5.35 16.45
C PRO A 309 -21.49 6.83 16.07
N GLY A 310 -22.20 7.15 14.98
CA GLY A 310 -22.27 8.51 14.44
C GLY A 310 -21.02 8.98 13.67
N SER A 311 -19.97 8.17 13.57
CA SER A 311 -18.80 8.50 12.75
C SER A 311 -19.10 8.45 11.24
N VAL A 312 -18.39 9.30 10.48
CA VAL A 312 -18.43 9.35 9.02
C VAL A 312 -17.26 8.56 8.47
N ASN A 313 -17.49 7.69 7.48
CA ASN A 313 -16.41 6.94 6.83
C ASN A 313 -16.01 7.53 5.48
N ILE A 314 -14.76 7.99 5.38
CA ILE A 314 -14.10 8.30 4.10
C ILE A 314 -12.70 7.72 4.15
N HIS A 315 -12.42 6.72 3.33
CA HIS A 315 -11.10 6.09 3.28
C HIS A 315 -10.02 7.14 2.95
N TRP A 316 -8.91 7.12 3.70
CA TRP A 316 -7.91 8.20 3.67
C TRP A 316 -7.40 8.64 2.28
N PRO A 317 -7.21 7.78 1.25
CA PRO A 317 -6.75 8.24 -0.07
C PRO A 317 -7.83 9.05 -0.80
N ASP A 318 -9.11 8.78 -0.52
CA ASP A 318 -10.25 9.42 -1.17
C ASP A 318 -10.44 10.86 -0.66
N LEU A 319 -9.85 11.21 0.49
CA LEU A 319 -9.84 12.58 1.00
C LEU A 319 -9.12 13.56 0.05
N ARG A 320 -8.31 13.07 -0.90
CA ARG A 320 -7.75 13.93 -1.96
C ARG A 320 -8.82 14.64 -2.79
N THR A 321 -10.01 14.05 -2.92
CA THR A 321 -11.12 14.62 -3.69
C THR A 321 -12.38 14.81 -2.85
N ARG A 322 -12.64 13.93 -1.88
CA ARG A 322 -13.84 13.92 -1.04
C ARG A 322 -13.72 14.73 0.23
N CYS A 323 -12.58 15.39 0.50
CA CYS A 323 -12.48 16.28 1.67
C CYS A 323 -13.53 17.39 1.65
N ILE A 324 -13.97 17.85 0.47
CA ILE A 324 -15.03 18.85 0.29
C ILE A 324 -16.39 18.45 0.90
N GLU A 325 -16.60 17.17 1.19
CA GLU A 325 -17.81 16.66 1.85
C GLU A 325 -17.81 16.96 3.37
N LEU A 326 -16.66 17.33 3.92
CA LEU A 326 -16.46 17.54 5.35
C LEU A 326 -16.72 19.00 5.75
N PRO A 327 -17.36 19.24 6.92
CA PRO A 327 -17.59 20.58 7.44
C PRO A 327 -16.26 21.27 7.78
N ALA A 328 -16.02 22.45 7.21
CA ALA A 328 -14.78 23.21 7.44
C ALA A 328 -14.81 24.02 8.75
N ASP A 329 -15.99 24.24 9.33
CA ASP A 329 -16.26 25.05 10.52
C ASP A 329 -16.31 24.23 11.82
N ARG A 330 -16.36 22.89 11.73
CA ARG A 330 -16.45 21.99 12.89
C ARG A 330 -15.11 21.34 13.22
N GLN A 331 -14.96 20.93 14.48
CA GLN A 331 -13.83 20.09 14.87
C GLN A 331 -13.97 18.69 14.28
N ILE A 332 -12.89 18.17 13.67
CA ILE A 332 -12.86 16.81 13.13
C ILE A 332 -11.84 15.96 13.89
N ALA A 333 -12.32 14.95 14.62
CA ALA A 333 -11.50 13.92 15.23
C ALA A 333 -11.31 12.77 14.23
N VAL A 334 -10.09 12.62 13.71
CA VAL A 334 -9.76 11.64 12.68
C VAL A 334 -9.23 10.37 13.33
N ILE A 335 -9.88 9.24 13.05
CA ILE A 335 -9.55 7.93 13.62
C ILE A 335 -9.26 6.91 12.51
N CYS A 336 -8.33 5.99 12.77
CA CYS A 336 -8.13 4.81 11.95
C CYS A 336 -7.87 3.59 12.85
N GLY A 337 -7.28 2.50 12.34
CA GLY A 337 -6.94 1.34 13.18
C GLY A 337 -6.05 1.68 14.38
N THR A 338 -4.91 2.35 14.14
CA THR A 338 -3.85 2.58 15.16
C THR A 338 -3.36 4.02 15.26
N GLY A 339 -3.80 4.92 14.38
CA GLY A 339 -3.38 6.33 14.32
C GLY A 339 -2.58 6.70 13.06
N SER A 340 -1.76 5.80 12.49
CA SER A 340 -0.87 6.14 11.36
C SER A 340 -1.64 6.66 10.12
N ARG A 341 -2.72 5.97 9.71
CA ARG A 341 -3.57 6.43 8.57
C ARG A 341 -4.35 7.72 8.88
N ALA A 342 -4.66 7.98 10.15
CA ALA A 342 -5.32 9.22 10.56
C ALA A 342 -4.37 10.41 10.40
N SER A 343 -3.07 10.22 10.66
CA SER A 343 -2.06 11.26 10.39
C SER A 343 -1.92 11.58 8.90
N ILE A 344 -1.93 10.55 8.03
CA ILE A 344 -1.93 10.75 6.57
C ILE A 344 -3.15 11.58 6.18
N ALA A 345 -4.35 11.19 6.63
CA ALA A 345 -5.58 11.92 6.40
C ALA A 345 -5.51 13.38 6.89
N CYS A 346 -5.03 13.62 8.12
CA CYS A 346 -4.85 14.97 8.64
C CYS A 346 -3.88 15.80 7.80
N SER A 347 -2.81 15.22 7.26
CA SER A 347 -1.90 15.93 6.35
C SER A 347 -2.60 16.33 5.03
N ILE A 348 -3.49 15.48 4.51
CA ILE A 348 -4.34 15.80 3.34
C ILE A 348 -5.31 16.93 3.68
N LEU A 349 -5.97 16.87 4.83
CA LEU A 349 -6.93 17.89 5.28
C LEU A 349 -6.25 19.24 5.50
N LYS A 350 -5.09 19.29 6.17
CA LYS A 350 -4.28 20.52 6.34
C LYS A 350 -3.93 21.16 5.00
N ARG A 351 -3.53 20.36 4.00
CA ARG A 351 -3.24 20.84 2.64
C ARG A 351 -4.47 21.45 1.95
N ASN A 352 -5.67 21.01 2.33
CA ASN A 352 -6.95 21.52 1.82
C ASN A 352 -7.60 22.58 2.74
N GLY A 353 -6.84 23.15 3.68
CA GLY A 353 -7.27 24.31 4.48
C GLY A 353 -8.01 23.98 5.79
N TYR A 354 -8.16 22.70 6.12
CA TYR A 354 -8.74 22.32 7.41
C TYR A 354 -7.74 22.58 8.54
N SER A 355 -8.15 23.40 9.52
CA SER A 355 -7.29 23.78 10.66
C SER A 355 -7.72 23.12 11.97
N ASN A 356 -9.03 22.91 12.17
CA ASN A 356 -9.60 22.35 13.40
C ASN A 356 -9.75 20.82 13.32
N ILE A 357 -8.61 20.13 13.23
CA ILE A 357 -8.56 18.67 13.10
C ILE A 357 -7.67 18.06 14.18
N SER A 358 -7.97 16.83 14.58
CA SER A 358 -7.20 16.09 15.58
C SER A 358 -6.95 14.64 15.16
N ILE A 359 -5.76 14.13 15.45
CA ILE A 359 -5.42 12.70 15.30
C ILE A 359 -5.83 11.99 16.59
N VAL A 360 -6.61 10.93 16.48
CA VAL A 360 -6.95 10.07 17.62
C VAL A 360 -5.86 9.02 17.81
N ALA A 361 -5.01 9.21 18.83
CA ALA A 361 -3.89 8.33 19.14
C ALA A 361 -4.36 6.92 19.54
N GLY A 362 -3.67 5.88 19.06
CA GLY A 362 -4.03 4.49 19.29
C GLY A 362 -5.21 3.99 18.44
N GLY A 363 -5.93 4.89 17.77
CA GLY A 363 -7.02 4.56 16.87
C GLY A 363 -8.12 3.71 17.50
N TYR A 364 -8.82 2.96 16.66
CA TYR A 364 -9.88 2.04 17.07
C TYR A 364 -9.38 0.90 17.94
N THR A 365 -8.13 0.44 17.76
CA THR A 365 -7.51 -0.55 18.64
C THR A 365 -7.42 -0.03 20.08
N GLY A 366 -6.99 1.22 20.26
CA GLY A 366 -6.97 1.87 21.57
C GLY A 366 -8.37 2.09 22.13
N TRP A 367 -9.34 2.45 21.28
CA TRP A 367 -10.74 2.64 21.67
C TRP A 367 -11.32 1.35 22.28
N ILE A 368 -11.04 0.21 21.64
CA ILE A 368 -11.48 -1.10 22.12
C ILE A 368 -10.80 -1.47 23.43
N ALA A 369 -9.48 -1.34 23.49
CA ALA A 369 -8.71 -1.68 24.69
C ALA A 369 -9.11 -0.82 25.90
N GLY A 370 -9.60 0.40 25.67
CA GLY A 370 -10.13 1.29 26.70
C GLY A 370 -11.55 0.96 27.17
N GLY A 371 -12.25 0.00 26.56
CA GLY A 371 -13.61 -0.37 26.93
C GLY A 371 -14.68 0.64 26.52
N LEU A 372 -14.41 1.49 25.54
CA LEU A 372 -15.24 2.65 25.17
C LEU A 372 -16.39 2.28 24.20
N HIS A 373 -16.90 1.05 24.29
CA HIS A 373 -17.91 0.51 23.35
C HIS A 373 -19.36 0.94 23.60
N GLN A 374 -19.60 1.72 24.66
CA GLN A 374 -20.94 1.91 25.22
C GLN A 374 -21.58 3.27 24.92
N VAL A 375 -21.25 3.91 23.80
CA VAL A 375 -21.99 5.11 23.35
C VAL A 375 -22.61 4.86 21.99
#